data_AF-A0A536ZMW6-F1
#
_entry.id   AF-A0A536ZMW6-F1
#
_cell.length_a   1.000
_cell.length_b   1.000
_cell.length_c   1.000
_cell.angle_alpha   90.00
_cell.angle_beta   90.00
_cell.angle_gamma   90.00
#
_symmetry.space_group_name_H-M   'P 1'
#
loop_
_entity.id
_entity.type
_entity.pdbx_description
1 polymer ?
#
loop_
_entity_poly.entity_id
_entity_poly.type
_entity_poly.pdbx_seq_one_letter_code
_entity_poly.pdbx_strand_id
1 'polypeptide(L)'
;LKKTGIKETDFKTVAGDAQTKLNAVMNGQADLLLGYVMDQAIKLQDATQKPVYPIRFADYGVNLISSGIVANTDTLKSKPEMVKRFLRATTKALADAEKEPEAAVDAMLKANSKAGVRETLIIGLKQTTALYHTKETAKAPPLRVAMENVGESLNLLAEYGGLDPATKGKPEDWVTLQYLP
;
A
#
# COMPACT_ATOMS: atom_id res chain seq x y z
N LEU A 1 -15.38 9.33 -5.79
CA LEU A 1 -16.34 10.36 -6.25
C LEU A 1 -17.20 9.85 -7.40
N LYS A 2 -16.70 9.66 -8.64
CA LYS A 2 -17.53 9.17 -9.76
C LYS A 2 -18.28 7.85 -9.47
N LYS A 3 -17.65 6.90 -8.77
CA LYS A 3 -18.27 5.62 -8.37
C LYS A 3 -19.40 5.74 -7.33
N THR A 4 -19.51 6.89 -6.66
CA THR A 4 -20.45 7.13 -5.55
C THR A 4 -21.46 8.24 -5.83
N GLY A 5 -21.31 8.96 -6.95
CA GLY A 5 -22.16 10.12 -7.27
C GLY A 5 -21.84 11.40 -6.48
N ILE A 6 -20.83 11.38 -5.59
CA ILE A 6 -20.40 12.55 -4.82
C ILE A 6 -19.67 13.52 -5.76
N LYS A 7 -20.03 14.80 -5.68
CA LYS A 7 -19.45 15.91 -6.43
C LYS A 7 -18.39 16.63 -5.60
N GLU A 8 -17.46 17.32 -6.26
CA GLU A 8 -16.44 18.13 -5.57
C GLU A 8 -17.03 19.26 -4.72
N THR A 9 -18.21 19.75 -5.09
CA THR A 9 -18.95 20.76 -4.34
C THR A 9 -19.61 20.22 -3.07
N ASP A 10 -19.68 18.89 -2.88
CA ASP A 10 -20.34 18.26 -1.75
C ASP A 10 -19.45 18.20 -0.50
N PHE A 11 -18.17 18.56 -0.62
CA PHE A 11 -17.22 18.56 0.49
C PHE A 11 -16.24 19.73 0.42
N LYS A 12 -15.52 19.95 1.51
CA LYS A 12 -14.41 20.90 1.58
C LYS A 12 -13.13 20.15 1.88
N THR A 13 -12.04 20.53 1.21
CA THR A 13 -10.73 19.89 1.39
C THR A 13 -9.94 20.62 2.47
N VAL A 14 -9.45 19.87 3.45
CA VAL A 14 -8.38 20.31 4.37
C VAL A 14 -7.08 19.66 3.89
N ALA A 15 -6.15 20.48 3.41
CA ALA A 15 -4.87 20.02 2.88
C ALA A 15 -3.78 20.05 3.95
N GLY A 16 -2.88 19.07 3.93
CA GLY A 16 -1.75 18.97 4.85
C GLY A 16 -1.02 17.64 4.76
N ASP A 17 0.10 17.54 5.47
CA ASP A 17 0.84 16.29 5.61
C ASP A 17 0.08 15.24 6.45
N ALA A 18 0.67 14.06 6.64
CA ALA A 18 0.03 12.97 7.36
C ALA A 18 -0.37 13.35 8.79
N GLN A 19 0.48 14.09 9.52
CA GLN A 19 0.21 14.50 10.88
C GLN A 19 -0.88 15.57 10.95
N THR A 20 -0.85 16.54 10.03
CA THR A 20 -1.85 17.60 9.92
C THR A 20 -3.24 17.03 9.67
N LYS A 21 -3.35 16.07 8.74
CA LYS A 21 -4.63 15.41 8.44
C LYS A 21 -5.17 14.61 9.64
N LEU A 22 -4.31 13.92 10.38
CA LEU A 22 -4.70 13.20 11.58
C LEU A 22 -5.26 14.16 12.64
N ASN A 23 -4.54 15.25 12.90
CA ASN A 23 -4.96 16.28 13.86
C ASN A 23 -6.27 16.97 13.44
N ALA A 24 -6.45 17.23 12.14
CA ALA A 24 -7.67 17.84 11.63
C ALA A 24 -8.91 17.00 11.97
N VAL A 25 -8.84 15.67 11.82
CA VAL A 25 -9.95 14.78 12.20
C VAL A 25 -10.08 14.66 13.72
N MET A 26 -8.98 14.48 14.45
CA MET A 26 -9.02 14.38 15.92
C MET A 26 -9.67 15.59 16.59
N ASN A 27 -9.42 16.78 16.04
CA ASN A 27 -9.93 18.05 16.57
C ASN A 27 -11.27 18.48 15.96
N GLY A 28 -11.88 17.66 15.10
CA GLY A 28 -13.17 17.96 14.47
C GLY A 28 -13.13 19.07 13.41
N GLN A 29 -11.96 19.37 12.85
CA GLN A 29 -11.80 20.28 11.71
C GLN A 29 -12.11 19.61 10.37
N ALA A 30 -12.06 18.28 10.32
CA ALA A 30 -12.44 17.46 9.16
C ALA A 30 -13.21 16.22 9.62
N ASP A 31 -14.20 15.80 8.84
CA ASP A 31 -15.03 14.62 9.16
C ASP A 31 -14.35 13.28 8.81
N LEU A 32 -13.44 13.31 7.83
CA LEU A 32 -12.69 12.15 7.34
C LEU A 32 -11.31 12.56 6.84
N LEU A 33 -10.39 11.59 6.76
CA LEU A 33 -9.06 11.79 6.19
C LEU A 33 -8.73 10.70 5.18
N LEU A 34 -7.99 11.08 4.12
CA LEU A 34 -7.36 10.13 3.21
C LEU A 34 -6.11 9.53 3.85
N GLY A 35 -6.12 8.20 4.04
CA GLY A 35 -5.04 7.46 4.66
C GLY A 35 -5.16 5.96 4.45
N TYR A 36 -4.25 5.22 5.04
CA TYR A 36 -4.18 3.78 4.98
C TYR A 36 -4.92 3.12 6.13
N VAL A 37 -5.64 2.03 5.81
CA VAL A 37 -6.36 1.24 6.81
C VAL A 37 -5.44 0.59 7.83
N MET A 38 -4.23 0.20 7.40
CA MET A 38 -3.22 -0.43 8.24
C MET A 38 -2.38 0.52 9.10
N ASP A 39 -2.58 1.84 8.98
CA ASP A 39 -1.76 2.84 9.68
C ASP A 39 -2.62 3.96 10.28
N GLN A 40 -3.12 4.89 9.44
CA GLN A 40 -3.84 6.07 9.93
C GLN A 40 -5.14 5.72 10.65
N ALA A 41 -5.85 4.66 10.23
CA ALA A 41 -7.08 4.26 10.92
C ALA A 41 -6.79 3.78 12.35
N ILE A 42 -5.72 2.99 12.54
CA ILE A 42 -5.32 2.51 13.87
C ILE A 42 -4.85 3.67 14.73
N LYS A 43 -3.98 4.55 14.20
CA LYS A 43 -3.51 5.74 14.92
C LYS A 43 -4.64 6.66 15.36
N LEU A 44 -5.65 6.85 14.52
CA LEU A 44 -6.80 7.68 14.87
C LEU A 44 -7.66 7.03 15.96
N GLN A 45 -7.86 5.72 15.90
CA GLN A 45 -8.59 4.99 16.94
C GLN A 45 -7.83 5.01 18.28
N ASP A 46 -6.52 4.79 18.26
CA ASP A 46 -5.68 4.84 19.45
C ASP A 46 -5.66 6.24 20.07
N ALA A 47 -5.56 7.30 19.25
CA ALA A 47 -5.49 8.66 19.76
C ALA A 47 -6.84 9.19 20.26
N THR A 48 -7.94 8.79 19.63
CA THR A 48 -9.29 9.31 19.99
C THR A 48 -10.05 8.41 20.96
N GLN A 49 -9.64 7.14 21.10
CA GLN A 49 -10.37 6.10 21.81
C GLN A 49 -11.82 5.92 21.30
N LYS A 50 -12.04 6.25 20.02
CA LYS A 50 -13.35 6.13 19.35
C LYS A 50 -13.26 5.11 18.21
N PRO A 51 -14.37 4.42 17.90
CA PRO A 51 -14.42 3.56 16.71
C PRO A 51 -14.11 4.35 15.45
N VAL A 52 -13.19 3.83 14.62
CA VAL A 52 -12.90 4.37 13.29
C VAL A 52 -13.47 3.42 12.25
N TYR A 53 -14.26 3.94 11.32
CA TYR A 53 -14.85 3.16 10.22
C TYR A 53 -14.08 3.42 8.91
N PRO A 54 -13.31 2.45 8.40
CA PRO A 54 -12.60 2.62 7.13
C PRO A 54 -13.56 2.54 5.94
N ILE A 55 -13.50 3.54 5.05
CA ILE A 55 -14.19 3.53 3.75
C ILE A 55 -13.15 3.21 2.68
N ARG A 56 -13.13 1.97 2.17
CA ARG A 56 -12.08 1.54 1.24
C ARG A 56 -12.46 1.86 -0.19
N PHE A 57 -11.48 2.31 -0.99
CA PHE A 57 -11.65 2.46 -2.43
C PHE A 57 -12.06 1.15 -3.12
N ALA A 58 -11.54 0.02 -2.64
CA ALA A 58 -11.85 -1.32 -3.16
C ALA A 58 -13.33 -1.69 -3.02
N ASP A 59 -14.01 -1.22 -1.95
CA ASP A 59 -15.44 -1.47 -1.73
C ASP A 59 -16.32 -0.80 -2.82
N TYR A 60 -15.75 0.16 -3.56
CA TYR A 60 -16.38 0.87 -4.68
C TYR A 60 -15.75 0.50 -6.03
N GLY A 61 -15.03 -0.62 -6.08
CA GLY A 61 -14.42 -1.15 -7.30
C GLY A 61 -13.23 -0.33 -7.82
N VAL A 62 -12.55 0.41 -6.94
CA VAL A 62 -11.29 1.09 -7.27
C VAL A 62 -10.14 0.33 -6.62
N ASN A 63 -9.43 -0.44 -7.44
CA ASN A 63 -8.25 -1.20 -7.04
C ASN A 63 -7.03 -0.65 -7.77
N LEU A 64 -5.92 -0.50 -7.05
CA LEU A 64 -4.68 0.03 -7.59
C LEU A 64 -3.50 -0.71 -6.95
N ILE A 65 -2.49 -1.02 -7.74
CA ILE A 65 -1.19 -1.41 -7.21
C ILE A 65 -0.62 -0.21 -6.45
N SER A 66 -0.45 -0.37 -5.15
CA SER A 66 -0.05 0.73 -4.28
C SER A 66 1.47 0.83 -4.12
N SER A 67 2.12 -0.26 -3.71
CA SER A 67 3.53 -0.26 -3.33
C SER A 67 4.31 -1.32 -4.10
N GLY A 68 5.56 -1.02 -4.41
CA GLY A 68 6.46 -1.91 -5.13
C GLY A 68 7.92 -1.55 -4.92
N ILE A 69 8.81 -2.41 -5.42
CA ILE A 69 10.25 -2.18 -5.40
C ILE A 69 10.63 -1.56 -6.75
N VAL A 70 11.20 -0.36 -6.70
CA VAL A 70 11.67 0.35 -7.89
C VAL A 70 13.18 0.20 -7.98
N ALA A 71 13.67 -0.16 -9.17
CA ALA A 71 15.09 -0.31 -9.44
C ALA A 71 15.46 0.38 -10.76
N ASN A 72 16.65 0.98 -10.80
CA ASN A 72 17.20 1.53 -12.03
C ASN A 72 17.53 0.39 -13.03
N THR A 73 17.21 0.60 -14.31
CA THR A 73 17.35 -0.39 -15.37
C THR A 73 18.80 -0.82 -15.62
N ASP A 74 19.78 0.06 -15.43
CA ASP A 74 21.21 -0.28 -15.54
C ASP A 74 21.66 -1.18 -14.39
N THR A 75 21.13 -0.98 -13.18
CA THR A 75 21.38 -1.89 -12.05
C THR A 75 20.81 -3.28 -12.33
N LEU A 76 19.61 -3.37 -12.92
CA LEU A 76 19.01 -4.65 -13.30
C LEU A 76 19.90 -5.41 -14.30
N LYS A 77 20.46 -4.71 -15.28
CA LYS A 77 21.34 -5.30 -16.31
C LYS A 77 22.74 -5.64 -15.80
N SER A 78 23.35 -4.74 -15.04
CA SER A 78 24.75 -4.86 -14.60
C SER A 78 24.94 -5.71 -13.35
N LYS A 79 23.91 -5.82 -12.49
CA LYS A 79 23.96 -6.57 -11.22
C LYS A 79 22.76 -7.52 -11.03
N PRO A 80 22.38 -8.33 -12.04
CA PRO A 80 21.15 -9.13 -11.99
C PRO A 80 21.15 -10.14 -10.83
N GLU A 81 22.29 -10.76 -10.53
CA GLU A 81 22.38 -11.75 -9.44
C GLU A 81 22.25 -11.11 -8.05
N MET A 82 22.74 -9.88 -7.88
CA MET A 82 22.51 -9.12 -6.63
C MET A 82 21.03 -8.84 -6.45
N VAL A 83 20.34 -8.41 -7.51
CA VAL A 83 18.91 -8.11 -7.50
C VAL A 83 18.10 -9.38 -7.18
N LYS A 84 18.39 -10.51 -7.84
CA LYS A 84 17.72 -11.79 -7.55
C LYS A 84 17.92 -12.25 -6.11
N ARG A 85 19.14 -12.10 -5.57
CA ARG A 85 19.42 -12.44 -4.16
C ARG A 85 18.64 -11.56 -3.19
N PHE A 86 18.57 -10.26 -3.44
CA PHE A 86 17.78 -9.32 -2.66
C PHE A 86 16.30 -9.69 -2.69
N LEU A 87 15.73 -9.84 -3.89
CA LEU A 87 14.32 -10.16 -4.06
C LEU A 87 13.94 -11.51 -3.47
N ARG A 88 14.80 -12.53 -3.58
CA ARG A 88 14.57 -13.82 -2.92
C ARG A 88 14.50 -13.69 -1.40
N ALA A 89 15.43 -12.93 -0.80
CA ALA A 89 15.42 -12.68 0.64
C ALA A 89 14.18 -11.90 1.08
N THR A 90 13.80 -10.87 0.31
CA THR A 90 12.61 -10.06 0.59
C THR A 90 11.32 -10.87 0.46
N THR A 91 11.14 -11.65 -0.62
CA THR A 91 9.98 -12.53 -0.78
C THR A 91 9.86 -13.52 0.38
N LYS A 92 10.98 -14.11 0.83
CA LYS A 92 10.98 -15.00 2.00
C LYS A 92 10.58 -14.25 3.27
N ALA A 93 11.14 -13.06 3.53
CA ALA A 93 10.80 -12.27 4.70
C ALA A 93 9.32 -11.88 4.75
N LEU A 94 8.74 -11.49 3.60
CA LEU A 94 7.31 -11.16 3.51
C LEU A 94 6.42 -12.39 3.71
N ALA A 95 6.80 -13.54 3.14
CA ALA A 95 6.06 -14.78 3.32
C ALA A 95 6.13 -15.30 4.77
N ASP A 96 7.29 -15.14 5.42
CA ASP A 96 7.45 -15.51 6.83
C ASP A 96 6.66 -14.54 7.73
N ALA A 97 6.62 -13.24 7.42
CA ALA A 97 5.82 -12.24 8.14
C ALA A 97 4.30 -12.46 7.99
N GLU A 98 3.85 -12.96 6.84
CA GLU A 98 2.45 -13.36 6.63
C GLU A 98 2.06 -14.55 7.53
N LYS A 99 2.97 -15.51 7.73
CA LYS A 99 2.74 -16.70 8.56
C LYS A 99 2.89 -16.43 10.06
N GLU A 100 3.88 -15.61 10.44
CA GLU A 100 4.25 -15.34 11.83
C GLU A 100 4.34 -13.82 12.09
N PRO A 101 3.21 -13.09 12.03
CA PRO A 101 3.22 -11.64 12.14
C PRO A 101 3.73 -11.14 13.50
N GLU A 102 3.48 -11.87 14.59
CA GLU A 102 4.01 -11.56 15.91
C GLU A 102 5.55 -11.60 15.94
N ALA A 103 6.14 -12.67 15.40
CA ALA A 103 7.59 -12.84 15.35
C ALA A 103 8.25 -11.78 14.43
N ALA A 104 7.60 -11.44 13.32
CA ALA A 104 8.06 -10.37 12.44
C ALA A 104 8.06 -9.00 13.14
N VAL A 105 7.02 -8.67 13.91
CA VAL A 105 6.97 -7.43 14.71
C VAL A 105 8.01 -7.44 15.82
N ASP A 106 8.24 -8.56 16.49
CA ASP A 106 9.29 -8.69 17.50
C ASP A 106 10.69 -8.47 16.92
N ALA A 107 10.96 -9.03 15.74
CA ALA A 107 12.21 -8.79 15.02
C ALA A 107 12.36 -7.30 14.62
N MET A 108 11.27 -6.66 14.17
CA MET A 108 11.27 -5.24 13.83
C MET A 108 11.54 -4.35 15.05
N LEU A 109 10.91 -4.62 16.19
CA LEU A 109 11.13 -3.87 17.44
C LEU A 109 12.53 -4.09 18.02
N LYS A 110 13.10 -5.29 17.84
CA LYS A 110 14.50 -5.56 18.18
C LYS A 110 15.45 -4.73 17.32
N ALA A 111 15.16 -4.56 16.02
CA ALA A 111 15.97 -3.75 15.11
C ALA A 111 15.75 -2.24 15.33
N ASN A 112 14.53 -1.83 15.68
CA ASN A 112 14.16 -0.45 15.98
C ASN A 112 13.10 -0.40 17.08
N SER A 113 13.53 -0.19 18.31
CA SER A 113 12.65 -0.10 19.49
C SER A 113 11.70 1.10 19.45
N LYS A 114 11.92 2.08 18.55
CA LYS A 114 11.04 3.24 18.35
C LYS A 114 10.02 3.04 17.23
N ALA A 115 9.89 1.84 16.67
CA ALA A 115 8.97 1.58 15.56
C ALA A 115 7.48 1.75 15.93
N GLY A 116 7.12 1.55 17.20
CA GLY A 116 5.75 1.76 17.69
C GLY A 116 5.37 0.83 18.82
N VAL A 117 4.06 0.77 19.10
CA VAL A 117 3.47 -0.15 20.08
C VAL A 117 3.28 -1.52 19.44
N ARG A 118 3.79 -2.58 20.08
CA ARG A 118 3.82 -3.93 19.52
C ARG A 118 2.46 -4.41 19.05
N GLU A 119 1.43 -4.24 19.87
CA GLU A 119 0.07 -4.70 19.61
C GLU A 119 -0.52 -3.98 18.38
N THR A 120 -0.36 -2.66 18.30
CA THR A 120 -0.75 -1.83 17.16
C THR A 120 -0.02 -2.26 15.88
N LEU A 121 1.28 -2.57 15.97
CA LEU A 121 2.08 -3.01 14.82
C LEU A 121 1.65 -4.39 14.31
N ILE A 122 1.27 -5.32 15.19
CA ILE A 122 0.74 -6.64 14.79
C ILE A 122 -0.59 -6.47 14.03
N ILE A 123 -1.48 -5.60 14.50
CA ILE A 123 -2.74 -5.30 13.81
C ILE A 123 -2.46 -4.72 12.42
N GLY A 124 -1.60 -3.71 12.33
CA GLY A 124 -1.21 -3.08 11.06
C GLY A 124 -0.55 -4.07 10.09
N LEU A 125 0.34 -4.94 10.59
CA LEU A 125 0.97 -5.96 9.75
C LEU A 125 -0.06 -6.96 9.21
N LYS A 126 -0.97 -7.48 10.05
CA LYS A 126 -2.04 -8.39 9.59
C LYS A 126 -2.95 -7.76 8.55
N GLN A 127 -3.27 -6.48 8.70
CA GLN A 127 -4.03 -5.74 7.70
C GLN A 127 -3.24 -5.51 6.40
N THR A 128 -1.92 -5.36 6.50
CA THR A 128 -1.03 -5.19 5.35
C THR A 128 -0.86 -6.50 4.58
N THR A 129 -0.61 -7.61 5.26
CA THR A 129 -0.37 -8.92 4.61
C THR A 129 -1.63 -9.43 3.91
N ALA A 130 -2.81 -9.08 4.41
CA ALA A 130 -4.08 -9.34 3.74
C ALA A 130 -4.20 -8.66 2.35
N LEU A 131 -3.33 -7.70 2.03
CA LEU A 131 -3.28 -6.99 0.75
C LEU A 131 -2.16 -7.49 -0.18
N TYR A 132 -1.38 -8.50 0.22
CA TYR A 132 -0.26 -9.01 -0.60
C TYR A 132 -0.73 -9.76 -1.85
N HIS A 133 -1.92 -10.34 -1.80
CA HIS A 133 -2.43 -11.23 -2.84
C HIS A 133 -3.73 -10.71 -3.41
N THR A 134 -3.85 -10.75 -4.73
CA THR A 134 -5.13 -10.60 -5.42
C THR A 134 -5.74 -11.97 -5.66
N LYS A 135 -6.93 -12.02 -6.27
CA LYS A 135 -7.54 -13.29 -6.67
C LYS A 135 -6.65 -14.06 -7.65
N GLU A 136 -5.98 -13.35 -8.54
CA GLU A 136 -5.10 -13.88 -9.59
C GLU A 136 -3.77 -14.40 -9.00
N THR A 137 -3.28 -13.78 -7.92
CA THR A 137 -2.01 -14.14 -7.29
C THR A 137 -2.15 -14.88 -5.97
N ALA A 138 -3.36 -15.35 -5.62
CA ALA A 138 -3.68 -15.99 -4.34
C ALA A 138 -2.79 -17.18 -3.93
N LYS A 139 -2.16 -17.85 -4.91
CA LYS A 139 -1.24 -18.99 -4.68
C LYS A 139 0.23 -18.64 -4.93
N ALA A 140 0.51 -17.41 -5.35
CA ALA A 140 1.85 -16.96 -5.64
C ALA A 140 2.54 -16.45 -4.36
N PRO A 141 3.88 -16.47 -4.29
CA PRO A 141 4.59 -15.76 -3.23
C PRO A 141 4.30 -14.24 -3.27
N PRO A 142 4.50 -13.52 -2.15
CA PRO A 142 4.41 -12.06 -2.12
C PRO A 142 5.30 -11.38 -3.18
N LEU A 143 4.94 -10.15 -3.55
CA LEU A 143 5.54 -9.34 -4.63
C LEU A 143 5.20 -9.78 -6.06
N ARG A 144 4.24 -10.69 -6.23
CA ARG A 144 3.70 -11.06 -7.54
C ARG A 144 2.44 -10.26 -7.85
N VAL A 145 2.30 -9.87 -9.11
CA VAL A 145 1.14 -9.14 -9.62
C VAL A 145 0.80 -9.63 -11.03
N ALA A 146 -0.48 -9.69 -11.35
CA ALA A 146 -0.91 -9.92 -12.73
C ALA A 146 -0.78 -8.62 -13.54
N MET A 147 -0.30 -8.71 -14.78
CA MET A 147 -0.10 -7.54 -15.65
C MET A 147 -1.42 -6.83 -15.99
N GLU A 148 -2.54 -7.54 -15.93
CA GLU A 148 -3.87 -6.95 -16.03
C GLU A 148 -4.10 -5.91 -14.93
N ASN A 149 -3.84 -6.23 -13.66
CA ASN A 149 -3.97 -5.30 -12.53
C ASN A 149 -3.02 -4.09 -12.68
N VAL A 150 -1.84 -4.27 -13.28
CA VAL A 150 -0.92 -3.16 -13.61
C VAL A 150 -1.55 -2.26 -14.67
N GLY A 151 -2.10 -2.86 -15.73
CA GLY A 151 -2.79 -2.13 -16.80
C GLY A 151 -3.98 -1.34 -16.29
N GLU A 152 -4.82 -1.94 -15.45
CA GLU A 152 -5.94 -1.26 -14.79
C GLU A 152 -5.46 -0.07 -13.94
N SER A 153 -4.39 -0.25 -13.18
CA SER A 153 -3.79 0.83 -12.37
C SER A 153 -3.28 1.97 -13.26
N LEU A 154 -2.60 1.67 -14.36
CA LEU A 154 -2.13 2.66 -15.33
C LEU A 154 -3.30 3.40 -16.00
N ASN A 155 -4.40 2.71 -16.30
CA ASN A 155 -5.60 3.33 -16.84
C ASN A 155 -6.23 4.30 -15.84
N LEU A 156 -6.35 3.90 -14.56
CA LEU A 156 -6.84 4.77 -13.51
C LEU A 156 -5.96 6.01 -13.33
N LEU A 157 -4.63 5.86 -13.39
CA LEU A 157 -3.71 6.99 -13.31
C LEU A 157 -3.83 7.92 -14.53
N ALA A 158 -4.00 7.38 -15.73
CA ALA A 158 -4.16 8.18 -16.94
C ALA A 158 -5.49 8.95 -16.96
N GLU A 159 -6.56 8.33 -16.46
CA GLU A 159 -7.90 8.94 -16.44
C GLU A 159 -8.10 9.90 -15.25
N TYR A 160 -7.49 9.61 -14.10
CA TYR A 160 -7.78 10.30 -12.83
C TYR A 160 -6.56 10.76 -12.03
N GLY A 161 -5.39 10.15 -12.26
CA GLY A 161 -4.17 10.39 -11.47
C GLY A 161 -3.21 11.42 -12.06
N GLY A 162 -3.54 12.01 -13.22
CA GLY A 162 -2.71 13.02 -13.89
C GLY A 162 -1.54 12.46 -14.70
N LEU A 163 -1.49 11.14 -14.92
CA LEU A 163 -0.55 10.54 -15.87
C LEU A 163 -0.94 10.96 -17.29
N ASP A 164 -0.01 11.48 -18.08
CA ASP A 164 -0.26 11.78 -19.49
C ASP A 164 -0.58 10.47 -20.25
N PRO A 165 -1.78 10.32 -20.83
CA PRO A 165 -2.16 9.12 -21.58
C PRO A 165 -1.18 8.76 -22.70
N ALA A 166 -0.50 9.75 -23.30
CA ALA A 166 0.49 9.52 -24.35
C ALA A 166 1.75 8.81 -23.83
N THR A 167 2.03 8.90 -22.53
CA THR A 167 3.21 8.31 -21.88
C THR A 167 2.91 7.04 -21.09
N LYS A 168 1.63 6.62 -21.03
CA LYS A 168 1.17 5.50 -20.19
C LYS A 168 1.92 4.19 -20.45
N GLY A 169 2.30 3.93 -21.71
CA GLY A 169 2.93 2.66 -22.11
C GLY A 169 2.04 1.43 -21.85
N LYS A 170 2.66 0.25 -21.88
CA LYS A 170 2.04 -1.02 -21.47
C LYS A 170 2.62 -1.48 -20.11
N PRO A 171 1.93 -2.37 -19.39
CA PRO A 171 2.40 -2.88 -18.09
C PRO A 171 3.87 -3.31 -18.03
N GLU A 172 4.33 -4.03 -19.06
CA GLU A 172 5.68 -4.60 -19.12
C GLU A 172 6.78 -3.54 -19.30
N ASP A 173 6.43 -2.31 -19.67
CA ASP A 173 7.39 -1.20 -19.74
C ASP A 173 7.78 -0.73 -18.32
N TRP A 174 6.92 -0.99 -17.33
CA TRP A 174 7.06 -0.48 -15.96
C TRP A 174 7.34 -1.58 -14.93
N VAL A 175 6.82 -2.79 -15.15
CA VAL A 175 6.90 -3.88 -14.18
C VAL A 175 7.57 -5.10 -14.82
N THR A 176 8.55 -5.66 -14.12
CA THR A 176 9.19 -6.91 -14.51
C THR A 176 9.20 -7.91 -13.37
N LEU A 177 8.85 -9.16 -13.68
CA LEU A 177 8.75 -10.27 -12.75
C LEU A 177 9.96 -11.23 -12.82
N GLN A 178 10.90 -10.98 -13.73
CA GLN A 178 11.99 -11.90 -14.06
C GLN A 178 13.04 -12.10 -12.95
N TYR A 179 13.12 -11.16 -11.99
CA TYR A 179 14.13 -11.20 -10.93
C TYR A 179 13.61 -11.76 -9.61
N LEU A 180 12.32 -12.00 -9.50
CA LEU A 180 11.69 -12.60 -8.33
C LEU A 180 11.85 -14.14 -8.38
N PRO A 181 11.91 -14.82 -7.22
CA PRO A 181 12.06 -16.27 -7.13
C PRO A 181 10.84 -17.05 -7.62
#